data_AF-A0A933EIY4-F1
#
_entry.id   AF-A0A933EIY4-F1
#
_cell.length_a   1.000
_cell.length_b   1.000
_cell.length_c   1.000
_cell.angle_alpha   90.00
_cell.angle_beta   90.00
_cell.angle_gamma   90.00
#
_symmetry.space_group_name_H-M   'P 1'
#
loop_
_entity.id
_entity.type
_entity.pdbx_description
1 polymer ?
#
loop_
_entity_poly.entity_id
_entity_poly.type
_entity_poly.pdbx_seq_one_letter_code
_entity_poly.pdbx_strand_id
1 'polypeptide(L)'
;MKLNIFFFSMFLLYAATSFATPPSDMSLTYDKEKNIVHVSAKHPSGRLERHYVRRLVIYKNDGPVETLNFPRQKLAAGLEEDIELKAGPGDRISIEAFCSQGGSGKAQIEIPQDKPEG
;
A
#
# COMPACT_ATOMS: atom_id res chain seq x y z
N MET A 1 17.16 9.37 -58.97
CA MET A 1 17.29 8.28 -57.98
C MET A 1 15.99 8.18 -57.20
N LYS A 2 15.33 7.03 -57.19
CA LYS A 2 14.05 6.80 -56.49
C LYS A 2 14.34 6.55 -55.00
N LEU A 3 13.76 7.37 -54.13
CA LEU A 3 13.88 7.23 -52.67
C LEU A 3 12.92 6.11 -52.22
N ASN A 4 13.46 4.94 -51.91
CA ASN A 4 12.68 3.80 -51.41
C ASN A 4 12.19 4.09 -49.98
N ILE A 5 10.91 4.41 -49.86
CA ILE A 5 10.17 4.40 -48.59
C ILE A 5 9.94 2.93 -48.22
N PHE A 6 10.89 2.30 -47.53
CA PHE A 6 10.67 0.99 -46.93
C PHE A 6 11.60 0.75 -45.74
N PHE A 7 11.43 1.51 -44.66
CA PHE A 7 12.00 1.18 -43.35
C PHE A 7 11.07 1.66 -42.22
N PHE A 8 9.78 1.38 -42.36
CA PHE A 8 8.77 1.64 -41.32
C PHE A 8 8.16 0.32 -40.86
N SER A 9 8.95 -0.58 -40.28
CA SER A 9 8.41 -1.70 -39.49
C SER A 9 9.54 -2.49 -38.81
N MET A 10 10.18 -1.92 -37.79
CA MET A 10 10.86 -2.76 -36.79
C MET A 10 11.00 -2.04 -35.43
N PHE A 11 9.89 -1.51 -34.94
CA PHE A 11 9.76 -1.11 -33.54
C PHE A 11 8.63 -1.95 -32.93
N LEU A 12 8.80 -3.28 -32.98
CA LEU A 12 7.99 -4.19 -32.17
C LEU A 12 8.43 -4.01 -30.72
N LEU A 13 7.68 -3.14 -30.05
CA LEU A 13 7.74 -2.87 -28.63
C LEU A 13 7.70 -4.19 -27.86
N TYR A 14 8.85 -4.61 -27.34
CA TYR A 14 8.91 -5.57 -26.25
C TYR A 14 8.29 -4.87 -25.03
N ALA A 15 6.96 -4.93 -24.92
CA ALA A 15 6.27 -4.62 -23.68
C ALA A 15 6.61 -5.75 -22.69
N ALA A 16 7.77 -5.62 -22.03
CA ALA A 16 8.07 -6.45 -20.88
C ALA A 16 6.94 -6.22 -19.88
N THR A 17 6.13 -7.24 -19.66
CA THR A 17 5.08 -7.23 -18.65
C THR A 17 5.77 -7.00 -17.31
N SER A 18 5.73 -5.75 -16.83
CA SER A 18 6.18 -5.41 -15.49
C SER A 18 5.24 -6.09 -14.53
N PHE A 19 5.66 -7.23 -13.96
CA PHE A 19 4.95 -7.88 -12.86
C PHE A 19 5.20 -7.08 -11.57
N ALA A 20 4.64 -5.87 -11.51
CA ALA A 20 4.51 -5.17 -10.24
C ALA A 20 3.38 -5.85 -9.47
N THR A 21 3.72 -6.63 -8.45
CA THR A 21 2.73 -7.21 -7.54
C THR A 21 2.21 -6.08 -6.67
N PRO A 22 0.93 -5.67 -6.75
CA PRO A 22 0.42 -4.64 -5.84
C PRO A 22 0.53 -5.13 -4.38
N PRO A 23 0.55 -4.22 -3.39
CA PRO A 23 0.41 -4.62 -1.99
C PRO A 23 -0.89 -5.41 -1.82
N SER A 24 -0.83 -6.56 -1.18
CA SER A 24 -1.94 -7.51 -1.04
C SER A 24 -1.98 -8.11 0.36
N ASP A 25 -3.03 -8.88 0.64
CA ASP A 25 -3.24 -9.55 1.95
C ASP A 25 -3.06 -8.58 3.13
N MET A 26 -3.58 -7.37 2.99
CA MET A 26 -3.43 -6.34 4.01
C MET A 26 -4.32 -6.65 5.22
N SER A 27 -3.75 -6.54 6.41
CA SER A 27 -4.46 -6.68 7.68
C SER A 27 -4.14 -5.49 8.59
N LEU A 28 -5.12 -5.15 9.42
CA LEU A 28 -5.00 -4.13 10.46
C LEU A 28 -5.44 -4.74 11.79
N THR A 29 -4.71 -4.41 12.84
CA THR A 29 -5.15 -4.62 14.23
C THR A 29 -4.98 -3.32 15.01
N TYR A 30 -5.77 -3.15 16.06
CA TYR A 30 -5.73 -1.95 16.89
C TYR A 30 -5.48 -2.31 18.35
N ASP A 31 -4.43 -1.73 18.92
CA ASP A 31 -4.13 -1.75 20.35
C ASP A 31 -4.72 -0.49 20.98
N LYS A 32 -5.87 -0.64 21.65
CA LYS A 32 -6.61 0.46 22.31
C LYS A 32 -5.83 1.06 23.48
N GLU A 33 -5.01 0.26 24.18
CA GLU A 33 -4.24 0.73 25.33
C GLU A 33 -3.12 1.68 24.89
N LYS A 34 -2.48 1.36 23.76
CA LYS A 34 -1.38 2.15 23.21
C LYS A 34 -1.80 3.18 22.17
N ASN A 35 -3.04 3.12 21.68
CA ASN A 35 -3.51 3.86 20.51
C ASN A 35 -2.65 3.58 19.26
N ILE A 36 -2.33 2.31 19.02
CA ILE A 36 -1.48 1.88 17.90
C ILE A 36 -2.31 1.05 16.93
N VAL A 37 -2.25 1.41 15.65
CA VAL A 37 -2.69 0.55 14.54
C VAL A 37 -1.47 -0.19 14.02
N HIS A 38 -1.50 -1.51 14.12
CA HIS A 38 -0.53 -2.35 13.45
C HIS A 38 -1.04 -2.67 12.05
N VAL A 39 -0.21 -2.40 11.03
CA VAL A 39 -0.49 -2.74 9.63
C VAL A 39 0.50 -3.77 9.13
N SER A 40 -0.03 -4.81 8.48
CA SER A 40 0.76 -5.77 7.72
C SER A 40 0.26 -5.82 6.28
N ALA A 41 1.18 -5.89 5.32
CA ALA A 41 0.88 -6.02 3.91
C ALA A 41 1.89 -6.95 3.24
N LYS A 42 1.43 -7.94 2.48
CA LYS A 42 2.33 -8.70 1.60
C LYS A 42 2.66 -7.86 0.37
N HIS A 43 3.95 -7.74 0.10
CA HIS A 43 4.45 -7.14 -1.12
C HIS A 43 5.84 -7.73 -1.41
N PRO A 44 5.90 -8.99 -1.90
CA PRO A 44 7.16 -9.65 -2.15
C PRO A 44 7.98 -8.89 -3.20
N SER A 45 9.21 -8.53 -2.86
CA SER A 45 10.11 -7.79 -3.74
C SER A 45 11.54 -8.28 -3.64
N GLY A 46 12.17 -8.49 -4.80
CA GLY A 46 13.60 -8.76 -4.91
C GLY A 46 14.46 -7.51 -5.07
N ARG A 47 13.86 -6.30 -5.15
CA ARG A 47 14.57 -5.03 -5.37
C ARG A 47 14.01 -3.94 -4.47
N LEU A 48 14.37 -3.97 -3.19
CA LEU A 48 13.75 -3.17 -2.14
C LEU A 48 13.87 -1.64 -2.31
N GLU A 49 14.83 -1.18 -3.12
CA GLU A 49 15.03 0.25 -3.45
C GLU A 49 14.29 0.69 -4.73
N ARG A 50 13.67 -0.25 -5.49
CA ARG A 50 13.01 0.05 -6.79
C ARG A 50 11.56 -0.41 -6.84
N HIS A 51 11.22 -1.52 -6.22
CA HIS A 51 9.88 -2.10 -6.14
C HIS A 51 9.55 -2.29 -4.66
N TYR A 52 8.79 -1.37 -4.10
CA TYR A 52 8.50 -1.33 -2.67
C TYR A 52 7.18 -0.62 -2.40
N VAL A 53 6.62 -0.80 -1.20
CA VAL A 53 5.54 0.07 -0.71
C VAL A 53 6.11 1.45 -0.42
N ARG A 54 5.84 2.43 -1.29
CA ARG A 54 6.38 3.78 -1.18
C ARG A 54 5.63 4.67 -0.22
N ARG A 55 4.36 4.34 0.06
CA ARG A 55 3.50 5.21 0.85
C ARG A 55 2.34 4.46 1.47
N LEU A 56 2.01 4.82 2.70
CA LEU A 56 0.74 4.52 3.35
C LEU A 56 -0.08 5.81 3.47
N VAL A 57 -1.36 5.76 3.13
CA VAL A 57 -2.32 6.83 3.45
C VAL A 57 -3.30 6.29 4.48
N ILE A 58 -3.37 6.98 5.61
CA ILE A 58 -4.17 6.59 6.76
C ILE A 58 -5.41 7.47 6.78
N TYR A 59 -6.57 6.84 6.90
CA TYR A 59 -7.88 7.48 6.95
C TYR A 59 -8.57 7.14 8.27
N LYS A 60 -9.22 8.14 8.87
CA LYS A 60 -10.16 7.94 9.98
C LYS A 60 -11.51 8.55 9.61
N ASN A 61 -12.57 7.76 9.71
CA ASN A 61 -13.94 8.16 9.34
C ASN A 61 -13.99 8.82 7.95
N ASP A 62 -13.30 8.23 6.98
CA ASP A 62 -13.14 8.64 5.57
C ASP A 62 -12.30 9.90 5.31
N GLY A 63 -11.84 10.60 6.34
CA GLY A 63 -10.89 11.70 6.20
C GLY A 63 -9.44 11.21 6.23
N PRO A 64 -8.56 11.63 5.29
CA PRO A 64 -7.13 11.34 5.42
C PRO A 64 -6.56 12.08 6.63
N VAL A 65 -5.90 11.35 7.52
CA VAL A 65 -5.31 11.89 8.76
C VAL A 65 -3.79 11.94 8.69
N GLU A 66 -3.17 11.02 7.96
CA GLU A 66 -1.72 10.93 7.87
C GLU A 66 -1.27 10.27 6.57
N THR A 67 -0.04 10.58 6.16
CA THR A 67 0.61 9.94 5.03
C THR A 67 2.07 9.64 5.39
N LEU A 68 2.42 8.36 5.43
CA LEU A 68 3.77 7.90 5.68
C LEU A 68 4.45 7.59 4.35
N ASN A 69 5.60 8.20 4.08
CA ASN A 69 6.39 7.96 2.88
C ASN A 69 7.63 7.13 3.21
N PHE A 70 7.93 6.15 2.38
CA PHE A 70 9.08 5.28 2.54
C PHE A 70 9.98 5.44 1.31
N PRO A 71 11.30 5.58 1.48
CA PRO A 71 12.23 5.61 0.35
C PRO A 71 12.52 4.20 -0.20
N ARG A 72 12.18 3.14 0.56
CA ARG A 72 12.46 1.73 0.28
C ARG A 72 11.70 0.78 1.21
N GLN A 73 11.66 -0.51 0.86
CA GLN A 73 11.15 -1.56 1.76
C GLN A 73 12.24 -2.12 2.68
N LYS A 74 11.91 -2.40 3.94
CA LYS A 74 12.85 -3.02 4.90
C LYS A 74 12.89 -4.55 4.79
N LEU A 75 11.73 -5.16 4.51
CA LEU A 75 11.56 -6.62 4.45
C LEU A 75 11.28 -7.07 3.02
N ALA A 76 11.85 -8.20 2.59
CA ALA A 76 11.60 -8.70 1.25
C ALA A 76 10.16 -9.20 1.04
N ALA A 77 9.51 -9.66 2.11
CA ALA A 77 8.16 -10.22 2.05
C ALA A 77 7.05 -9.16 1.94
N GLY A 78 7.29 -7.93 2.44
CA GLY A 78 6.27 -6.90 2.51
C GLY A 78 6.58 -5.80 3.50
N LEU A 79 5.52 -5.25 4.10
CA LEU A 79 5.56 -4.14 5.04
C LEU A 79 4.90 -4.53 6.36
N GLU A 80 5.52 -4.14 7.45
CA GLU A 80 4.96 -4.15 8.81
C GLU A 80 5.28 -2.80 9.44
N GLU A 81 4.26 -2.07 9.89
CA GLU A 81 4.44 -0.77 10.54
C GLU A 81 3.42 -0.60 11.67
N ASP A 82 3.85 0.10 12.73
CA ASP A 82 3.01 0.52 13.85
C ASP A 82 2.77 2.02 13.73
N ILE A 83 1.50 2.43 13.81
CA ILE A 83 1.07 3.81 13.57
C ILE A 83 0.30 4.30 14.79
N GLU A 84 0.79 5.35 15.42
CA GLU A 84 0.06 6.00 16.51
C GLU A 84 -1.19 6.71 15.95
N LEU A 85 -2.38 6.20 16.29
CA LEU A 85 -3.64 6.77 15.86
C LEU A 85 -4.68 6.61 16.96
N LYS A 86 -5.10 7.73 17.55
CA LYS A 86 -6.22 7.73 18.50
C LYS A 86 -7.54 7.47 17.79
N ALA A 87 -8.18 6.35 18.11
CA ALA A 87 -9.51 5.96 17.65
C ALA A 87 -10.36 5.45 18.81
N GLY A 88 -11.64 5.84 18.80
CA GLY A 88 -12.63 5.44 19.78
C GLY A 88 -13.63 4.42 19.24
N PRO A 89 -14.48 3.87 20.11
CA PRO A 89 -15.58 2.98 19.72
C PRO A 89 -16.42 3.57 18.57
N GLY A 90 -16.57 2.81 17.48
CA GLY A 90 -17.30 3.23 16.27
C GLY A 90 -16.50 4.00 15.23
N ASP A 91 -15.26 4.40 15.53
CA ASP A 91 -14.38 4.95 14.49
C ASP A 91 -14.04 3.87 13.47
N ARG A 92 -14.00 4.26 12.19
CA ARG A 92 -13.46 3.45 11.09
C ARG A 92 -12.05 3.92 10.76
N ILE A 93 -11.10 3.00 10.80
CA ILE A 93 -9.73 3.21 10.33
C ILE A 93 -9.58 2.48 9.01
N SER A 94 -9.05 3.16 8.00
CA SER A 94 -8.65 2.52 6.75
C SER A 94 -7.25 2.95 6.35
N ILE A 95 -6.48 2.02 5.81
CA ILE A 95 -5.12 2.28 5.33
C ILE A 95 -5.02 1.78 3.91
N GLU A 96 -4.48 2.63 3.03
CA GLU A 96 -4.16 2.29 1.65
C GLU A 96 -2.64 2.33 1.44
N ALA A 97 -2.08 1.21 0.97
CA ALA A 97 -0.68 1.06 0.64
C ALA A 97 -0.46 1.19 -0.86
N PHE A 98 0.55 1.98 -1.26
CA PHE A 98 0.86 2.25 -2.66
C PHE A 98 2.24 1.70 -3.04
N CYS A 99 2.32 0.92 -4.11
CA CYS A 99 3.59 0.47 -4.68
C CYS A 99 4.32 1.61 -5.41
N SER A 100 5.66 1.58 -5.40
CA SER A 100 6.52 2.52 -6.10
C SER A 100 6.39 2.47 -7.62
N GLN A 101 5.99 1.31 -8.17
CA GLN A 101 5.84 1.07 -9.60
C GLN A 101 4.40 1.10 -10.09
N GLY A 102 3.44 1.31 -9.18
CA GLY A 102 2.01 1.34 -9.48
C GLY A 102 1.23 0.20 -8.79
N GLY A 103 -0.07 0.44 -8.60
CA GLY A 103 -0.97 -0.43 -7.85
C GLY A 103 -1.06 -0.05 -6.37
N SER A 104 -2.19 -0.40 -5.75
CA SER A 104 -2.45 -0.22 -4.32
C SER A 104 -3.21 -1.39 -3.72
N GLY A 105 -3.10 -1.51 -2.40
CA GLY A 105 -3.91 -2.40 -1.56
C GLY A 105 -4.57 -1.59 -0.46
N LYS A 106 -5.72 -2.04 0.04
CA LYS A 106 -6.48 -1.34 1.08
C LYS A 106 -6.97 -2.33 2.13
N ALA A 107 -6.90 -1.92 3.39
CA ALA A 107 -7.54 -2.60 4.50
C ALA A 107 -8.33 -1.61 5.36
N GLN A 108 -9.29 -2.12 6.12
CA GLN A 108 -10.08 -1.34 7.06
C GLN A 108 -10.45 -2.16 8.29
N ILE A 109 -10.59 -1.48 9.42
CA ILE A 109 -11.14 -2.00 10.65
C ILE A 109 -12.11 -0.98 11.25
N GLU A 110 -13.15 -1.49 11.90
CA GLU A 110 -14.03 -0.69 12.75
C GLU A 110 -13.68 -0.98 14.20
N ILE A 111 -13.53 0.06 15.00
CA ILE A 111 -13.24 -0.11 16.43
C ILE A 111 -14.53 -0.56 17.11
N PRO A 112 -14.55 -1.73 17.79
CA PRO A 112 -15.75 -2.26 18.41
C PRO A 112 -16.39 -1.25 19.37
N GLN A 113 -17.71 -1.22 19.39
CA GLN A 113 -18.45 -0.53 20.44
C GLN A 113 -18.11 -1.17 21.78
N ASP A 114 -17.80 -0.38 22.81
CA ASP A 114 -17.77 -0.90 24.16
C ASP A 114 -19.20 -1.36 24.47
N LYS A 115 -19.40 -2.67 24.66
CA LYS A 115 -20.73 -3.22 24.96
C LYS A 115 -21.21 -2.54 26.25
N PRO A 116 -22.40 -1.92 26.28
CA PRO A 116 -22.92 -1.40 27.54
C PRO A 116 -23.04 -2.57 28.52
N GLU A 117 -22.38 -2.44 29.67
CA GLU A 117 -22.60 -3.33 30.81
C GLU A 117 -24.06 -3.14 31.24
N GLY A 118 -24.85 -4.19 31.03
CA GLY A 118 -26.26 -4.25 31.43
C GLY A 118 -26.41 -4.75 32.86
#